data_AF-A0A1F3S6Y9-F1
#
_entry.id   AF-A0A1F3S6Y9-F1
#
_cell.length_a   1.000
_cell.length_b   1.000
_cell.length_c   1.000
_cell.angle_alpha   90.00
_cell.angle_beta   90.00
_cell.angle_gamma   90.00
#
_symmetry.space_group_name_H-M   'P 1'
#
loop_
_entity.id
_entity.type
_entity.pdbx_description
1 polymer ?
#
loop_
_entity_poly.entity_id
_entity_poly.type
_entity_poly.pdbx_seq_one_letter_code
_entity_poly.pdbx_strand_id
1 'polypeptide(L)' 'MNKNPFGEPQLGKRGLYPTLGSAKERNLVVDKLLWLLAYSDGTCDVIDIADRLNMPAKELKSEIEQLVKAGLLEKV' A
#
# COMPACT_ATOMS: atom_id res chain seq x y z
N MET A 1 -5.01 1.60 -9.97
CA MET A 1 -6.36 1.06 -9.72
C MET A 1 -6.27 -0.26 -8.95
N ASN A 2 -7.04 -0.38 -7.86
CA ASN A 2 -7.12 -1.55 -7.00
C ASN A 2 -7.89 -2.67 -7.70
N LYS A 3 -7.28 -3.85 -7.83
CA LYS A 3 -7.89 -5.03 -8.48
C LYS A 3 -8.71 -5.89 -7.51
N ASN A 4 -8.66 -5.59 -6.21
CA ASN A 4 -9.40 -6.28 -5.17
C ASN A 4 -10.07 -5.30 -4.18
N PRO A 5 -11.10 -4.56 -4.63
CA PRO A 5 -11.78 -3.55 -3.81
C PRO A 5 -12.75 -4.14 -2.76
N PHE A 6 -13.13 -5.43 -2.88
CA PHE A 6 -14.07 -6.06 -1.97
C PHE A 6 -13.35 -6.96 -0.94
N GLY A 7 -13.34 -6.53 0.31
CA GLY A 7 -12.75 -7.24 1.45
C GLY A 7 -11.26 -6.94 1.68
N GLU A 8 -10.74 -7.37 2.84
CA GLU A 8 -9.34 -7.16 3.20
C GLU A 8 -8.43 -8.04 2.32
N PRO A 9 -7.52 -7.47 1.51
CA PRO A 9 -6.58 -8.26 0.73
C PRO A 9 -5.70 -9.09 1.67
N GLN A 10 -5.52 -10.36 1.33
CA GLN A 10 -4.71 -11.29 2.13
C GLN A 10 -3.21 -10.98 1.98
N LEU A 11 -2.74 -9.89 2.60
CA LEU A 11 -1.37 -9.37 2.54
C LEU A 11 -0.34 -10.41 3.02
N GLY A 12 -0.70 -11.21 4.04
CA GLY A 12 0.17 -12.25 4.59
C GLY A 12 0.55 -13.36 3.61
N LYS A 13 -0.40 -13.83 2.79
CA LYS A 13 -0.10 -14.86 1.77
C LYS A 13 0.74 -14.33 0.60
N ARG A 14 0.78 -13.02 0.42
CA ARG A 14 1.52 -12.35 -0.65
C ARG A 14 2.91 -11.88 -0.21
N GLY A 15 3.32 -12.19 1.04
CA GLY A 15 4.62 -11.77 1.57
C GLY A 15 4.74 -10.26 1.76
N LEU A 16 3.62 -9.53 1.78
CA LEU A 16 3.57 -8.08 1.95
C LEU A 16 3.63 -7.64 3.41
N TYR A 17 3.53 -8.59 4.34
CA TYR A 17 3.86 -8.31 5.74
C TYR A 17 5.38 -8.24 5.89
N PRO A 18 5.95 -7.11 6.34
CA PRO A 18 7.36 -7.03 6.63
C PRO A 18 7.72 -8.04 7.72
N THR A 19 8.64 -8.95 7.39
CA THR A 19 9.15 -9.98 8.31
C THR A 19 10.35 -9.47 9.11
N LEU A 20 10.95 -8.35 8.71
CA LEU A 20 12.07 -7.67 9.36
C LEU A 20 11.64 -6.29 9.92
N GLY A 21 12.24 -5.89 11.04
CA GLY A 21 12.01 -4.57 11.69
C GLY A 21 11.26 -4.65 13.01
N SER A 22 11.25 -3.54 13.77
CA SER A 22 10.50 -3.44 15.03
C SER A 22 8.99 -3.52 14.79
N ALA A 23 8.22 -3.98 15.79
CA ALA A 23 6.76 -4.10 15.69
C ALA A 23 6.08 -2.81 15.20
N LYS A 24 6.61 -1.65 15.61
CA LYS A 24 6.12 -0.33 15.20
C LYS A 24 6.35 -0.04 13.71
N GLU A 25 7.52 -0.39 13.19
CA GLU A 25 7.86 -0.23 11.77
C GLU A 25 7.01 -1.15 10.90
N ARG A 26 6.80 -2.40 11.37
CA ARG A 26 5.95 -3.35 10.67
C ARG A 26 4.51 -2.87 10.54
N ASN A 27 3.95 -2.33 11.62
CA ASN A 27 2.61 -1.74 11.59
C ASN A 27 2.53 -0.55 10.64
N LEU A 28 3.55 0.31 10.61
CA LEU A 28 3.57 1.46 9.71
C LEU A 28 3.53 1.04 8.23
N VAL A 29 4.30 0.03 7.83
CA VAL A 29 4.31 -0.48 6.46
C VAL A 29 2.96 -1.10 6.10
N VAL A 30 2.37 -1.89 7.00
CA VAL A 30 1.05 -2.50 6.78
C VAL A 30 -0.02 -1.43 6.63
N ASP A 31 0.01 -0.39 7.47
CA ASP A 31 -0.91 0.73 7.39
C ASP A 31 -0.81 1.41 6.02
N LYS A 32 0.40 1.78 5.58
CA LYS A 32 0.64 2.35 4.25
C LYS A 32 0.09 1.49 3.12
N LEU A 33 0.27 0.16 3.18
CA LEU A 33 -0.26 -0.77 2.19
C LEU A 33 -1.80 -0.72 2.15
N LEU A 34 -2.45 -0.73 3.31
CA LEU A 34 -3.90 -0.61 3.42
C LEU A 34 -4.40 0.73 2.89
N TRP A 35 -3.76 1.85 3.26
CA TRP A 35 -4.11 3.17 2.74
C TRP A 35 -3.96 3.23 1.22
N LEU A 36 -2.84 2.73 0.69
CA LEU A 36 -2.65 2.66 -0.75
C LEU A 36 -3.76 1.86 -1.44
N LEU A 37 -4.18 0.73 -0.88
CA LEU A 37 -5.27 -0.09 -1.42
C LEU A 37 -6.64 0.58 -1.31
N ALA A 38 -6.93 1.21 -0.18
CA ALA A 38 -8.20 1.86 0.11
C ALA A 38 -8.43 3.12 -0.74
N TYR A 39 -7.37 3.84 -1.10
CA TYR A 39 -7.47 5.05 -1.90
C TYR A 39 -7.19 4.83 -3.39
N SER A 40 -6.68 3.66 -3.79
CA SER A 40 -6.41 3.35 -5.21
C SER A 40 -7.66 2.98 -6.02
N ASP A 41 -8.80 3.60 -5.78
CA ASP A 41 -10.05 3.41 -6.54
C ASP A 41 -10.03 4.03 -7.96
N GLY A 42 -8.90 4.62 -8.37
CA GLY A 42 -8.70 5.24 -9.69
C GLY A 42 -8.96 6.76 -9.70
N THR A 43 -9.34 7.33 -8.56
CA THR A 43 -9.60 8.77 -8.41
C THR A 43 -8.60 9.48 -7.52
N CYS A 44 -7.90 8.77 -6.62
CA CYS A 44 -6.86 9.36 -5.76
C CYS A 44 -5.47 9.03 -6.30
N ASP A 45 -4.66 10.06 -6.45
CA ASP A 45 -3.28 9.94 -6.87
C ASP A 45 -2.38 9.60 -5.68
N VAL A 46 -1.19 9.09 -5.97
CA VAL A 46 -0.25 8.65 -4.92
C VAL A 46 0.24 9.80 -4.05
N ILE A 47 0.28 11.00 -4.63
CA ILE A 47 0.61 12.25 -3.92
C ILE A 47 -0.47 12.59 -2.89
N ASP A 48 -1.74 12.35 -3.22
CA ASP A 48 -2.88 12.66 -2.36
C ASP A 48 -2.91 11.73 -1.13
N ILE A 49 -2.55 10.46 -1.34
CA ILE A 49 -2.40 9.47 -0.28
C ILE A 49 -1.21 9.83 0.63
N ALA A 50 -0.10 10.27 0.03
CA ALA A 50 1.09 10.71 0.76
C ALA A 50 0.80 11.94 1.64
N ASP A 51 0.03 12.90 1.13
CA ASP A 51 -0.38 14.09 1.85
C ASP A 51 -1.25 13.74 3.07
N ARG A 52 -2.23 12.83 2.90
CA ARG A 52 -3.05 12.31 4.01
C ARG A 52 -2.25 11.58 5.08
N LEU A 53 -1.25 10.82 4.66
CA LEU A 53 -0.34 10.11 5.57
C LEU A 53 0.74 11.03 6.15
N ASN A 54 0.74 12.32 5.79
CA ASN A 54 1.71 13.33 6.18
C ASN A 54 3.16 12.87 6.00
N MET A 55 3.42 12.17 4.89
CA MET A 55 4.71 11.56 4.59
C MET A 55 5.08 11.77 3.12
N PRO A 56 6.37 11.80 2.77
CA PRO A 56 6.78 11.96 1.39
C PRO A 56 6.36 10.77 0.53
N ALA A 57 5.76 11.04 -0.63
CA ALA A 57 5.34 10.01 -1.61
C ALA A 57 6.50 9.09 -2.06
N LYS A 58 7.74 9.56 -1.92
CA LYS A 58 8.95 8.78 -2.20
C LYS A 58 9.06 7.54 -1.31
N GLU A 59 8.63 7.64 -0.05
CA GLU A 59 8.63 6.50 0.88
C GLU A 59 7.59 5.48 0.43
N LEU A 60 6.39 5.91 0.04
CA LEU A 60 5.32 5.04 -0.47
C LEU A 60 5.69 4.31 -1.76
N LYS A 61 6.69 4.80 -2.52
CA LYS A 61 7.14 4.19 -3.77
C LYS A 61 7.49 2.71 -3.59
N SER A 62 8.15 2.36 -2.49
CA SER A 62 8.54 0.97 -2.23
C SER A 62 7.31 0.07 -2.04
N GLU A 63 6.33 0.54 -1.26
CA GLU A 63 5.07 -0.16 -0.99
C GLU A 63 4.20 -0.26 -2.25
N ILE A 64 4.15 0.78 -3.08
CA ILE A 64 3.46 0.77 -4.37
C ILE A 64 4.07 -0.29 -5.30
N GLU A 65 5.39 -0.33 -5.43
CA GLU A 65 6.08 -1.33 -6.25
C GLU A 65 5.79 -2.76 -5.75
N GLN A 66 5.74 -2.96 -4.44
CA GLN A 66 5.35 -4.25 -3.85
C GLN A 66 3.89 -4.62 -4.17
N LEU A 67 2.96 -3.69 -4.07
CA LEU A 67 1.54 -3.91 -4.38
C LEU A 67 1.31 -4.20 -5.87
N VAL A 68 2.03 -3.50 -6.76
CA VAL A 68 2.01 -3.75 -8.20
C VAL A 68 2.59 -5.12 -8.52
N LYS A 69 3.74 -5.47 -7.93
CA LYS A 69 4.36 -6.80 -8.08
C LYS A 69 3.45 -7.92 -7.55
N ALA A 70 2.71 -7.66 -6.48
CA ALA A 70 1.72 -8.57 -5.93
C ALA A 70 0.41 -8.64 -6.75
N GLY A 71 0.28 -7.86 -7.82
CA GLY A 71 -0.92 -7.82 -8.68
C GLY A 71 -2.16 -7.27 -7.96
N LEU A 72 -1.97 -6.44 -6.94
CA LEU A 72 -3.06 -5.77 -6.22
C LEU A 72 -3.36 -4.38 -6.79
N LEU A 73 -2.34 -3.71 -7.32
CA LEU A 73 -2.45 -2.40 -7.95
C LEU A 73 -2.03 -2.47 -9.42
N GLU A 74 -2.81 -1.83 -10.28
CA GLU A 74 -2.50 -1.64 -11.68
C GLU A 74 -2.25 -0.15 -11.96
N LYS A 75 -1.21 0.17 -12.73
CA LYS A 75 -0.97 1.54 -13.18
C LYS A 75 -1.98 1.85 -14.29
N VAL A 76 -2.85 2.82 -14.03
CA VAL A 76 -3.76 3.39 -15.02
C VAL A 76 -3.15 4.63 -15.65
#